data_AF-A0A147B9B8-F1
#
_entry.id   AF-A0A147B9B8-F1
#
_cell.length_a   1.000
_cell.length_b   1.000
_cell.length_c   1.000
_cell.angle_alpha   90.00
_cell.angle_beta   90.00
_cell.angle_gamma   90.00
#
_symmetry.space_group_name_H-M   'P 1'
#
loop_
_entity.id
_entity.type
_entity.pdbx_description
1 polymer ?
#
loop_
_entity_poly.entity_id
_entity_poly.type
_entity_poly.pdbx_seq_one_letter_code
_entity_poly.pdbx_strand_id
1 'polypeptide(L)'
;ERYWAGGCTAYRVPCRALVSGRQDNRITLCDASFRRGIVIALAFKATFESSYRKELHRLLLLPSSRPLFRRANRFAFPEDLAVDPYLHNTHLGLRPPSGCQVRLVRGQYQYRHYMQDRVDDNGWGCAYRSLQTIVSWFRMQGYTEKPVPSHQEIQQALVDVGDKPSSFVGSRQWIGSMEVGYCLNKLLGVTSKTLCVSAGSEMPSKARELMTHFDMQGSPVMIGGGVLAHTIIGIA
;
A
#
# COMPACT_ATOMS: atom_id res chain seq x y z
N GLU A 1 -21.69 -35.47 -25.38
CA GLU A 1 -22.69 -34.46 -24.99
C GLU A 1 -22.11 -33.50 -23.95
N ARG A 2 -22.23 -32.20 -24.25
CA ARG A 2 -22.15 -30.99 -23.40
C ARG A 2 -21.02 -30.83 -22.36
N TYR A 3 -20.03 -30.04 -22.78
CA TYR A 3 -19.20 -29.16 -21.95
C TYR A 3 -20.05 -28.17 -21.14
N TRP A 4 -19.70 -27.94 -19.87
CA TRP A 4 -20.11 -26.76 -19.11
C TRP A 4 -18.87 -25.90 -18.81
N ALA A 5 -18.61 -24.93 -19.68
CA ALA A 5 -17.74 -23.81 -19.39
C ALA A 5 -18.58 -22.74 -18.67
N GLY A 6 -18.46 -22.64 -17.35
CA GLY A 6 -19.06 -21.56 -16.57
C GLY A 6 -18.22 -20.30 -16.68
N GLY A 7 -18.52 -19.46 -17.68
CA GLY A 7 -17.93 -18.13 -17.81
C GLY A 7 -18.47 -17.20 -16.72
N CYS A 8 -17.60 -16.71 -15.84
CA CYS A 8 -17.89 -15.54 -15.01
C CYS A 8 -17.77 -14.28 -15.88
N THR A 9 -18.86 -13.90 -16.55
CA THR A 9 -18.95 -12.60 -17.21
C THR A 9 -19.25 -11.55 -16.15
N ALA A 10 -18.21 -10.88 -15.65
CA ALA A 10 -18.39 -9.68 -14.83
C ALA A 10 -18.89 -8.55 -15.75
N TYR A 11 -20.17 -8.21 -15.65
CA TYR A 11 -20.74 -7.07 -16.36
C TYR A 11 -20.04 -5.79 -15.91
N ARG A 12 -19.45 -5.07 -16.86
CA ARG A 12 -18.97 -3.70 -16.66
C ARG A 12 -20.19 -2.81 -16.48
N VAL A 13 -20.62 -2.60 -15.24
CA VAL A 13 -21.67 -1.63 -14.94
C VAL A 13 -21.06 -0.24 -15.09
N PRO A 14 -21.44 0.57 -16.09
CA PRO A 14 -21.07 1.98 -16.07
C PRO A 14 -21.73 2.59 -14.83
N CYS A 15 -20.95 3.27 -13.98
CA CYS A 15 -21.48 4.07 -12.87
C CYS A 15 -22.44 5.13 -13.41
N ARG A 16 -23.71 4.78 -13.58
CA ARG A 16 -24.81 5.73 -13.65
C ARG A 16 -25.14 6.09 -12.22
N ALA A 17 -24.80 7.32 -11.86
CA ALA A 17 -25.24 7.95 -10.62
C ALA A 17 -26.78 7.94 -10.58
N LEU A 18 -27.35 7.04 -9.77
CA LEU A 18 -28.71 7.18 -9.27
C LEU A 18 -28.63 8.09 -8.05
N VAL A 19 -28.85 9.38 -8.27
CA VAL A 19 -29.18 10.32 -7.19
C VAL A 19 -30.50 10.97 -7.58
N SER A 20 -31.61 10.42 -7.09
CA SER A 20 -32.86 11.16 -7.03
C SER A 20 -32.85 11.97 -5.74
N GLY A 21 -32.48 13.25 -5.86
CA GLY A 21 -32.70 14.26 -4.83
C GLY A 21 -33.50 15.40 -5.44
N ARG A 22 -34.75 15.55 -5.02
CA ARG A 22 -35.57 16.73 -5.33
C ARG A 22 -34.90 17.96 -4.73
N GLN A 23 -34.42 18.86 -5.57
CA GLN A 23 -34.81 20.28 -5.55
C GLN A 23 -34.26 20.95 -6.81
N ASP A 24 -35.20 21.27 -7.69
CA ASP A 24 -35.16 22.25 -8.78
C ASP A 24 -33.78 22.68 -9.29
N ASN A 25 -33.36 22.10 -10.42
CA ASN A 25 -32.96 22.88 -11.58
C ASN A 25 -32.92 21.99 -12.83
N ARG A 26 -33.57 22.50 -13.89
CA ARG A 26 -33.92 21.81 -15.14
C ARG A 26 -32.73 21.07 -15.78
N ILE A 27 -32.93 19.78 -16.09
CA ILE A 27 -32.08 19.01 -17.01
C ILE A 27 -32.63 19.21 -18.42
N THR A 28 -31.89 19.93 -19.27
CA THR A 28 -32.16 19.96 -20.70
C THR A 28 -31.54 18.71 -21.32
N LEU A 29 -32.38 17.81 -21.86
CA LEU A 29 -31.96 16.73 -22.74
C LEU A 29 -31.45 17.34 -24.04
N CYS A 30 -30.15 17.25 -24.33
CA CYS A 30 -29.65 17.48 -25.67
C CYS A 30 -29.54 16.15 -26.40
N ASP A 31 -30.31 16.07 -27.47
CA ASP A 31 -30.32 15.04 -28.50
C ASP A 31 -28.92 14.81 -29.10
N ALA A 32 -28.67 13.57 -29.51
CA ALA A 32 -27.40 13.09 -30.01
C ALA A 32 -27.14 13.64 -31.42
N SER A 33 -26.47 14.79 -31.50
CA SER A 33 -25.65 15.17 -32.65
C SER A 33 -24.85 16.44 -32.35
N PHE A 34 -23.61 16.46 -32.81
CA PHE A 34 -22.72 17.62 -32.96
C PHE A 34 -21.60 17.85 -31.91
N ARG A 35 -20.46 18.29 -32.45
CA ARG A 35 -19.09 18.23 -31.94
C ARG A 35 -18.74 19.40 -31.02
N ARG A 36 -17.66 19.20 -30.23
CA ARG A 36 -16.97 20.09 -29.25
C ARG A 36 -17.43 19.89 -27.81
N GLY A 37 -16.87 18.87 -27.16
CA GLY A 37 -17.06 18.63 -25.73
C GLY A 37 -16.23 19.58 -24.89
N ILE A 38 -16.89 20.48 -24.15
CA ILE A 38 -16.32 21.14 -22.98
C ILE A 38 -16.21 20.07 -21.88
N VAL A 39 -14.98 19.76 -21.46
CA VAL A 39 -14.75 18.94 -20.27
C VAL A 39 -15.04 19.82 -19.06
N ILE A 40 -16.25 19.72 -18.50
CA ILE A 40 -16.55 20.32 -17.20
C ILE A 40 -15.90 19.41 -16.15
N ALA A 41 -14.71 19.80 -15.68
CA ALA A 41 -14.07 19.18 -14.53
C ALA A 41 -14.91 19.50 -13.27
N LEU A 42 -15.75 18.56 -12.85
CA LEU A 42 -16.39 18.64 -11.54
C LEU A 42 -15.38 18.24 -10.47
N ALA A 43 -14.69 19.23 -9.90
CA ALA A 43 -13.88 19.03 -8.71
C ALA A 43 -14.80 18.74 -7.51
N PHE A 44 -14.93 17.46 -7.13
CA PHE A 44 -15.59 17.11 -5.87
C PHE A 44 -14.72 17.60 -4.71
N LYS A 45 -15.31 18.44 -3.84
CA LYS A 45 -14.61 18.98 -2.67
C LYS A 45 -14.24 17.82 -1.72
N ALA A 46 -13.00 17.78 -1.24
CA ALA A 46 -12.47 16.69 -0.39
C ALA A 46 -13.33 16.36 0.85
N THR A 47 -14.07 17.34 1.37
CA THR A 47 -15.03 17.18 2.47
C THR A 47 -16.25 16.36 2.09
N PHE A 48 -16.79 16.54 0.87
CA PHE A 48 -17.93 15.77 0.35
C PHE A 48 -17.55 14.31 0.13
N GLU A 49 -16.37 14.05 -0.45
CA GLU A 49 -15.88 12.68 -0.63
C GLU A 49 -15.70 11.95 0.72
N SER A 50 -15.29 12.65 1.78
CA SER A 50 -15.13 12.07 3.11
C SER A 50 -16.47 11.66 3.73
N SER A 51 -17.49 12.51 3.63
CA SER A 51 -18.85 12.21 4.13
C SER A 51 -19.47 11.04 3.38
N TYR A 52 -19.33 11.01 2.05
CA TYR A 52 -19.85 9.92 1.22
C TYR A 52 -19.20 8.56 1.56
N ARG A 53 -17.87 8.53 1.75
CA ARG A 53 -17.18 7.29 2.17
C ARG A 53 -17.66 6.79 3.53
N LYS A 54 -17.87 7.68 4.51
CA LYS A 54 -18.41 7.30 5.83
C LYS A 54 -19.80 6.68 5.71
N GLU A 55 -20.63 7.23 4.84
CA GLU A 55 -21.97 6.68 4.58
C GLU A 55 -21.89 5.28 3.96
N LEU A 56 -20.96 5.03 3.03
CA LEU A 56 -20.73 3.68 2.50
C LEU A 56 -20.31 2.69 3.58
N HIS A 57 -19.43 3.08 4.51
CA HIS A 57 -19.07 2.23 5.66
C HIS A 57 -20.32 1.87 6.50
N ARG A 58 -21.19 2.86 6.76
CA ARG A 58 -22.43 2.66 7.52
C ARG A 58 -23.40 1.74 6.80
N LEU A 59 -23.66 1.99 5.51
CA LEU A 59 -24.60 1.21 4.69
C LEU A 59 -24.18 -0.25 4.52
N LEU A 60 -22.88 -0.51 4.44
CA LEU A 60 -22.32 -1.85 4.23
C LEU A 60 -21.86 -2.53 5.52
N LEU A 61 -22.14 -1.94 6.69
CA LEU A 61 -21.76 -2.45 8.01
C LEU A 61 -20.26 -2.75 8.13
N LEU A 62 -19.43 -1.92 7.49
CA LEU A 62 -17.98 -2.09 7.47
C LEU A 62 -17.32 -1.26 8.58
N PRO A 63 -16.23 -1.77 9.18
CA PRO A 63 -15.52 -1.05 10.22
C PRO A 63 -14.96 0.27 9.70
N SER A 64 -15.09 1.34 10.47
CA SER A 64 -14.56 2.68 10.16
C SER A 64 -13.11 2.89 10.61
N SER A 65 -12.44 1.84 11.11
CA SER A 65 -11.07 1.90 11.62
C SER A 65 -10.00 1.95 10.52
N ARG A 66 -10.36 1.71 9.26
CA ARG A 66 -9.43 1.74 8.11
C ARG A 66 -10.11 2.22 6.83
N PRO A 67 -9.35 2.78 5.86
CA PRO A 67 -9.90 3.15 4.57
C PRO A 67 -10.29 1.92 3.75
N LEU A 68 -11.52 1.89 3.22
CA LEU A 68 -11.98 0.84 2.29
C LEU A 68 -12.52 1.40 0.97
N PHE A 69 -12.87 2.68 0.92
CA PHE A 69 -13.50 3.33 -0.23
C PHE A 69 -12.66 4.49 -0.80
N ARG A 70 -11.34 4.48 -0.61
CA ARG A 70 -10.44 5.39 -1.33
C ARG A 70 -10.26 4.89 -2.76
N ARG A 71 -9.87 5.78 -3.68
CA ARG A 71 -9.54 5.37 -5.08
C ARG A 71 -8.48 4.27 -5.13
N ALA A 72 -7.52 4.30 -4.21
CA ALA A 72 -6.48 3.26 -4.09
C ALA A 72 -7.04 1.87 -3.67
N ASN A 73 -8.21 1.82 -3.03
CA ASN A 73 -8.86 0.57 -2.63
C ASN A 73 -9.72 -0.05 -3.74
N ARG A 74 -9.67 0.48 -4.97
CA ARG A 74 -10.33 -0.16 -6.11
C ARG A 74 -9.81 -1.59 -6.26
N PHE A 75 -10.68 -2.49 -6.70
CA PHE A 75 -10.23 -3.81 -7.13
C PHE A 75 -9.28 -3.66 -8.32
N ALA A 76 -8.12 -4.31 -8.24
CA ALA A 76 -7.16 -4.37 -9.33
C ALA A 76 -7.45 -5.65 -10.13
N PHE A 77 -7.92 -5.49 -11.36
CA PHE A 77 -8.14 -6.62 -12.25
C PHE A 77 -6.80 -7.18 -12.74
N PRO A 78 -6.72 -8.45 -13.16
CA PRO A 78 -5.48 -9.05 -13.64
C PRO A 78 -4.76 -8.22 -14.72
N GLU A 79 -5.52 -7.56 -15.60
CA GLU A 79 -4.98 -6.68 -16.64
C GLU A 79 -4.35 -5.41 -16.08
N ASP A 80 -4.92 -4.86 -14.99
CA ASP A 80 -4.33 -3.72 -14.28
C ASP A 80 -3.00 -4.12 -13.61
N LEU A 81 -2.93 -5.33 -13.07
CA LEU A 81 -1.73 -5.86 -12.41
C LEU A 81 -0.65 -6.22 -13.42
N ALA A 82 -1.02 -6.69 -14.62
CA ALA A 82 -0.09 -7.09 -15.66
C ALA A 82 0.72 -5.92 -16.26
N VAL A 83 0.18 -4.69 -16.19
CA VAL A 83 0.88 -3.47 -16.67
C VAL A 83 1.73 -2.81 -15.58
N ASP A 84 1.58 -3.20 -14.31
CA ASP A 84 2.40 -2.69 -13.23
C ASP A 84 3.81 -3.33 -13.31
N PRO A 85 4.90 -2.54 -13.36
CA PRO A 85 6.25 -3.08 -13.43
C PRO A 85 6.69 -3.82 -12.15
N TYR A 86 5.92 -3.73 -11.05
CA TYR A 86 6.24 -4.39 -9.80
C TYR A 86 5.34 -5.60 -9.56
N LEU A 87 5.94 -6.68 -9.05
CA LEU A 87 5.17 -7.82 -8.57
C LEU A 87 4.37 -7.44 -7.33
N HIS A 88 3.16 -7.98 -7.20
CA HIS A 88 2.29 -7.75 -6.05
C HIS A 88 2.14 -9.04 -5.25
N ASN A 89 1.98 -8.90 -3.92
CA ASN A 89 1.52 -9.97 -3.04
C ASN A 89 2.19 -11.33 -3.31
N THR A 90 3.51 -11.34 -3.48
CA THR A 90 4.31 -12.51 -3.91
C THR A 90 4.23 -13.72 -2.99
N HIS A 91 3.63 -13.58 -1.80
CA HIS A 91 3.34 -14.70 -0.90
C HIS A 91 2.09 -15.50 -1.30
N LEU A 92 1.21 -14.95 -2.13
CA LEU A 92 0.01 -15.66 -2.56
C LEU A 92 0.40 -16.85 -3.45
N GLY A 93 -0.15 -18.01 -3.14
CA GLY A 93 0.17 -19.28 -3.82
C GLY A 93 1.31 -20.08 -3.18
N LEU A 94 2.00 -19.53 -2.17
CA LEU A 94 2.95 -20.30 -1.37
C LEU A 94 2.20 -21.25 -0.42
N ARG A 95 2.77 -22.44 -0.21
CA ARG A 95 2.21 -23.43 0.73
C ARG A 95 2.57 -23.05 2.16
N PRO A 96 1.60 -22.89 3.08
CA PRO A 96 1.91 -22.64 4.47
C PRO A 96 2.54 -23.87 5.15
N PRO A 97 3.34 -23.69 6.21
CA PRO A 97 3.77 -24.80 7.06
C PRO A 97 2.58 -25.55 7.66
N SER A 98 2.65 -26.88 7.69
CA SER A 98 1.59 -27.74 8.23
C SER A 98 1.53 -27.70 9.76
N GLY A 99 0.32 -27.64 10.32
CA GLY A 99 0.11 -27.72 11.78
C GLY A 99 0.35 -26.40 12.55
N CYS A 100 0.56 -25.30 11.83
CA CYS A 100 0.89 -23.99 12.40
C CYS A 100 -0.26 -22.97 12.23
N GLN A 101 -0.39 -22.03 13.16
CA GLN A 101 -1.30 -20.91 13.00
C GLN A 101 -0.61 -19.80 12.23
N VAL A 102 -1.02 -19.62 10.97
CA VAL A 102 -0.43 -18.58 10.13
C VAL A 102 -1.15 -17.23 10.33
N ARG A 103 -0.37 -16.16 10.46
CA ARG A 103 -0.83 -14.75 10.40
C ARG A 103 -0.01 -14.02 9.35
N LEU A 104 -0.69 -13.39 8.40
CA LEU A 104 -0.07 -12.75 7.25
C LEU A 104 -0.36 -11.24 7.24
N VAL A 105 0.42 -10.51 6.44
CA VAL A 105 0.09 -9.17 5.99
C VAL A 105 -1.33 -9.11 5.42
N ARG A 106 -2.07 -8.05 5.73
CA ARG A 106 -3.44 -7.83 5.29
C ARG A 106 -3.49 -6.69 4.28
N GLY A 107 -3.92 -6.99 3.07
CA GLY A 107 -3.98 -6.02 1.98
C GLY A 107 -2.95 -6.30 0.89
N GLN A 108 -2.71 -5.29 0.06
CA GLN A 108 -1.82 -5.37 -1.10
C GLN A 108 -0.52 -4.61 -0.86
N TYR A 109 0.56 -5.13 -1.44
CA TYR A 109 1.88 -4.50 -1.44
C TYR A 109 2.62 -4.85 -2.73
N GLN A 110 3.53 -3.97 -3.14
CA GLN A 110 4.48 -4.21 -4.22
C GLN A 110 5.77 -4.79 -3.66
N TYR A 111 6.31 -5.81 -4.30
CA TYR A 111 7.61 -6.38 -3.97
C TYR A 111 8.73 -5.51 -4.56
N ARG A 112 9.38 -4.75 -3.68
CA ARG A 112 10.51 -3.89 -4.02
C ARG A 112 11.81 -4.62 -3.72
N HIS A 113 12.72 -4.67 -4.68
CA HIS A 113 13.98 -5.41 -4.59
C HIS A 113 15.11 -4.71 -5.36
N TYR A 114 16.32 -5.26 -5.27
CA TYR A 114 17.50 -4.69 -5.92
C TYR A 114 17.37 -4.55 -7.43
N MET A 115 18.13 -3.61 -8.01
CA MET A 115 18.20 -3.35 -9.46
C MET A 115 16.89 -2.82 -10.07
N GLN A 116 15.93 -2.41 -9.25
CA GLN A 116 14.76 -1.69 -9.70
C GLN A 116 15.06 -0.19 -9.86
N ASP A 117 14.20 0.50 -10.61
CA ASP A 117 14.24 1.98 -10.76
C ASP A 117 15.54 2.53 -11.37
N ARG A 118 16.30 1.67 -12.08
CA ARG A 118 17.60 1.99 -12.70
C ARG A 118 18.70 2.34 -11.68
N VAL A 119 18.62 1.78 -10.48
CA VAL A 119 19.64 1.95 -9.42
C VAL A 119 20.30 0.60 -9.14
N ASP A 120 21.63 0.55 -9.24
CA ASP A 120 22.42 -0.56 -8.70
C ASP A 120 22.61 -0.36 -7.19
N ASP A 121 21.65 -0.88 -6.44
CA ASP A 121 21.64 -0.87 -4.98
C ASP A 121 22.11 -2.18 -4.35
N ASN A 122 22.81 -3.02 -5.13
CA ASN A 122 23.39 -4.25 -4.64
C ASN A 122 24.41 -3.98 -3.53
N GLY A 123 24.25 -4.67 -2.40
CA GLY A 123 25.13 -4.56 -1.24
C GLY A 123 24.80 -3.44 -0.25
N TRP A 124 23.87 -2.51 -0.55
CA TRP A 124 23.55 -1.40 0.36
C TRP A 124 22.06 -1.02 0.44
N GLY A 125 21.25 -1.45 -0.52
CA GLY A 125 19.86 -1.03 -0.66
C GLY A 125 18.83 -1.80 0.19
N CYS A 126 19.22 -2.81 0.97
CA CYS A 126 18.29 -3.80 1.53
C CYS A 126 17.14 -3.15 2.33
N ALA A 127 17.50 -2.24 3.25
CA ALA A 127 16.54 -1.53 4.07
C ALA A 127 15.72 -0.50 3.27
N TYR A 128 16.31 0.11 2.24
CA TYR A 128 15.59 0.99 1.31
C TYR A 128 14.47 0.24 0.59
N ARG A 129 14.76 -0.94 0.05
CA ARG A 129 13.76 -1.78 -0.64
C ARG A 129 12.68 -2.31 0.31
N SER A 130 13.06 -2.66 1.54
CA SER A 130 12.07 -3.01 2.56
C SER A 130 11.16 -1.83 2.91
N LEU A 131 11.72 -0.62 3.06
CA LEU A 131 10.94 0.60 3.29
C LEU A 131 9.99 0.89 2.11
N GLN A 132 10.48 0.77 0.88
CA GLN A 132 9.65 0.96 -0.32
C GLN A 132 8.48 -0.04 -0.37
N THR A 133 8.71 -1.30 0.01
CA THR A 133 7.63 -2.30 0.15
C THR A 133 6.59 -1.86 1.18
N ILE A 134 7.02 -1.38 2.35
CA ILE A 134 6.11 -0.86 3.40
C ILE A 134 5.33 0.37 2.91
N VAL A 135 5.99 1.33 2.26
CA VAL A 135 5.31 2.52 1.72
C VAL A 135 4.30 2.14 0.64
N SER A 136 4.62 1.16 -0.21
CA SER A 136 3.69 0.66 -1.21
C SER A 136 2.41 0.11 -0.56
N TRP A 137 2.53 -0.59 0.57
CA TRP A 137 1.38 -1.09 1.33
C TRP A 137 0.51 0.06 1.82
N PHE A 138 1.09 1.08 2.47
CA PHE A 138 0.31 2.24 2.94
C PHE A 138 -0.41 2.97 1.80
N ARG A 139 0.23 3.07 0.64
CA ARG A 139 -0.36 3.67 -0.56
C ARG A 139 -1.53 2.84 -1.08
N MET A 140 -1.35 1.53 -1.25
CA MET A 140 -2.39 0.63 -1.76
C MET A 140 -3.55 0.43 -0.79
N GLN A 141 -3.31 0.59 0.51
CA GLN A 141 -4.37 0.57 1.52
C GLN A 141 -5.10 1.91 1.65
N GLY A 142 -4.69 2.94 0.90
CA GLY A 142 -5.36 4.24 0.87
C GLY A 142 -5.08 5.11 2.09
N TYR A 143 -3.99 4.87 2.82
CA TYR A 143 -3.52 5.73 3.91
C TYR A 143 -2.75 6.95 3.42
N THR A 144 -2.13 6.86 2.24
CA THR A 144 -1.37 7.95 1.64
C THR A 144 -1.55 7.96 0.12
N GLU A 145 -1.50 9.15 -0.47
CA GLU A 145 -1.43 9.34 -1.93
C GLU A 145 0.02 9.60 -2.38
N LYS A 146 0.95 9.78 -1.43
CA LYS A 146 2.37 9.98 -1.73
C LYS A 146 2.94 8.78 -2.47
N PRO A 147 3.80 9.00 -3.49
CA PRO A 147 4.46 7.90 -4.19
C PRO A 147 5.43 7.14 -3.27
N VAL A 148 5.85 5.96 -3.73
CA VAL A 148 6.94 5.22 -3.09
C VAL A 148 8.24 6.02 -3.30
N PRO A 149 8.99 6.36 -2.25
CA PRO A 149 10.16 7.21 -2.36
C PRO A 149 11.36 6.49 -3.01
N SER A 150 12.15 7.22 -3.77
CA SER A 150 13.48 6.83 -4.25
C SER A 150 14.50 6.79 -3.10
N HIS A 151 15.67 6.17 -3.34
CA HIS A 151 16.76 6.16 -2.36
C HIS A 151 17.19 7.57 -1.98
N GLN A 152 17.25 8.49 -2.94
CA GLN A 152 17.65 9.88 -2.70
C GLN A 152 16.64 10.62 -1.82
N GLU A 153 15.32 10.40 -2.03
CA GLU A 153 14.28 10.98 -1.18
C GLU A 153 14.31 10.41 0.25
N ILE A 154 14.62 9.11 0.39
CA ILE A 154 14.82 8.47 1.70
C ILE A 154 16.04 9.08 2.41
N GLN A 155 17.16 9.24 1.70
CA GLN A 155 18.37 9.88 2.24
C GLN A 155 18.10 11.32 2.64
N GLN A 156 17.40 12.09 1.80
CA GLN A 156 17.01 13.46 2.10
C GLN A 156 16.12 13.53 3.34
N ALA A 157 15.17 12.61 3.49
CA ALA A 157 14.33 12.56 4.68
C ALA A 157 15.13 12.38 5.98
N LEU A 158 16.24 11.61 5.94
CA LEU A 158 17.14 11.43 7.10
C LEU A 158 17.97 12.67 7.40
N VAL A 159 18.40 13.40 6.36
CA VAL A 159 19.04 14.70 6.54
C VAL A 159 18.07 15.73 7.12
N ASP A 160 16.84 15.77 6.62
CA ASP A 160 15.80 16.72 7.03
C ASP A 160 15.38 16.56 8.50
N VAL A 161 15.49 15.36 9.06
CA VAL A 161 15.22 15.10 10.49
C VAL A 161 16.48 15.26 11.37
N GLY A 162 17.61 15.62 10.78
CA GLY A 162 18.88 15.83 11.49
C GLY A 162 19.63 14.55 11.88
N ASP A 163 19.25 13.39 11.35
CA ASP A 163 19.86 12.10 11.66
C ASP A 163 21.18 11.88 10.89
N LYS A 164 21.26 12.39 9.65
CA LYS A 164 22.43 12.22 8.77
C LYS A 164 22.95 13.57 8.25
N PRO A 165 24.27 13.69 7.95
CA PRO A 165 24.83 14.89 7.32
C PRO A 165 24.34 15.04 5.87
N SER A 166 24.41 16.24 5.31
CA SER A 166 24.00 16.51 3.91
C SER A 166 24.76 15.66 2.88
N SER A 167 26.00 15.27 3.17
CA SER A 167 26.81 14.36 2.33
C SER A 167 26.24 12.94 2.23
N PHE A 168 25.26 12.57 3.06
CA PHE A 168 24.60 11.28 3.00
C PHE A 168 23.72 11.12 1.75
N VAL A 169 23.20 12.23 1.22
CA VAL A 169 22.36 12.23 0.02
C VAL A 169 23.21 11.93 -1.21
N GLY A 170 22.77 10.96 -2.02
CA GLY A 170 23.52 10.43 -3.15
C GLY A 170 24.60 9.40 -2.77
N SER A 171 24.78 9.10 -1.48
CA SER A 171 25.70 8.06 -1.04
C SER A 171 25.15 6.64 -1.33
N ARG A 172 26.02 5.63 -1.21
CA ARG A 172 25.66 4.20 -1.24
C ARG A 172 25.71 3.57 0.16
N GLN A 173 25.44 4.37 1.19
CA GLN A 173 25.45 3.89 2.57
C GLN A 173 24.14 3.15 2.89
N TRP A 174 24.23 2.06 3.65
CA TRP A 174 23.06 1.34 4.14
C TRP A 174 22.40 2.10 5.31
N ILE A 175 21.14 1.76 5.61
CA ILE A 175 20.37 2.29 6.74
C ILE A 175 19.80 1.15 7.58
N GLY A 176 19.53 1.40 8.86
CA GLY A 176 18.96 0.42 9.79
C GLY A 176 17.46 0.59 10.03
N SER A 177 16.93 -0.23 10.94
CA SER A 177 15.51 -0.21 11.33
C SER A 177 15.08 1.13 11.95
N MET A 178 16.00 1.84 12.61
CA MET A 178 15.72 3.13 13.24
C MET A 178 15.49 4.21 12.20
N GLU A 179 16.40 4.30 11.21
CA GLU A 179 16.26 5.22 10.09
C GLU A 179 15.02 4.92 9.23
N VAL A 180 14.66 3.65 9.05
CA VAL A 180 13.40 3.26 8.40
C VAL A 180 12.20 3.84 9.16
N GLY A 181 12.20 3.78 10.49
CA GLY A 181 11.17 4.40 11.34
C GLY A 181 11.12 5.92 11.18
N TYR A 182 12.27 6.60 11.18
CA TYR A 182 12.34 8.05 10.94
C TYR A 182 11.78 8.44 9.57
N CYS A 183 12.11 7.67 8.53
CA CYS A 183 11.60 7.89 7.18
C CYS A 183 10.07 7.69 7.11
N LEU A 184 9.52 6.65 7.74
CA LEU A 184 8.07 6.44 7.79
C LEU A 184 7.35 7.60 8.47
N ASN A 185 7.92 8.12 9.56
CA ASN A 185 7.36 9.27 10.25
C ASN A 185 7.45 10.54 9.41
N LYS A 186 8.63 10.87 8.88
CA LYS A 186 8.86 12.08 8.08
C LYS A 186 8.06 12.08 6.78
N LEU A 187 8.06 10.97 6.06
CA LEU A 187 7.46 10.88 4.73
C LEU A 187 5.95 10.66 4.81
N LEU A 188 5.44 9.88 5.76
CA LEU A 188 4.03 9.48 5.80
C LEU A 188 3.28 9.93 7.06
N GLY A 189 3.95 10.44 8.08
CA GLY A 189 3.35 10.71 9.39
C GLY A 189 3.00 9.42 10.15
N VAL A 190 3.65 8.30 9.83
CA VAL A 190 3.39 7.00 10.44
C VAL A 190 4.33 6.78 11.62
N THR A 191 3.76 6.40 12.77
CA THR A 191 4.53 5.96 13.94
C THR A 191 4.84 4.47 13.83
N SER A 192 6.08 4.08 14.14
CA SER A 192 6.54 2.68 14.15
C SER A 192 6.87 2.21 15.58
N LYS A 193 6.66 0.92 15.86
CA LYS A 193 7.16 0.24 17.06
C LYS A 193 8.37 -0.61 16.68
N THR A 194 9.50 -0.40 17.34
CA THR A 194 10.71 -1.22 17.15
C THR A 194 10.76 -2.32 18.21
N LEU A 195 10.97 -3.56 17.77
CA LEU A 195 11.23 -4.70 18.66
C LEU A 195 12.73 -5.03 18.57
N CYS A 196 13.42 -4.96 19.71
CA CYS A 196 14.84 -5.31 19.78
C CYS A 196 15.00 -6.75 20.27
N VAL A 197 15.98 -7.44 19.69
CA VAL A 197 16.51 -8.73 20.14
C VAL A 197 18.04 -8.63 20.14
N SER A 198 18.69 -9.31 21.08
CA SER A 198 20.15 -9.26 21.24
C SER A 198 20.86 -10.26 20.34
N ALA A 199 20.16 -11.35 19.97
CA ALA A 199 20.66 -12.39 19.09
C ALA A 199 19.56 -12.96 18.20
N GLY A 200 19.94 -13.53 17.05
CA GLY A 200 18.99 -14.19 16.14
C GLY A 200 18.23 -15.36 16.80
N SER A 201 18.86 -16.04 17.76
CA SER A 201 18.23 -17.10 18.56
C SER A 201 17.06 -16.63 19.42
N GLU A 202 16.97 -15.33 19.70
CA GLU A 202 15.88 -14.74 20.49
C GLU A 202 14.67 -14.34 19.63
N MET A 203 14.77 -14.39 18.30
CA MET A 203 13.64 -14.05 17.41
C MET A 203 12.34 -14.81 17.72
N PRO A 204 12.36 -16.12 18.06
CA PRO A 204 11.15 -16.83 18.47
C PRO A 204 10.46 -16.22 19.69
N SER A 205 11.18 -15.54 20.59
CA SER A 205 10.57 -14.85 21.74
C SER A 205 9.62 -13.72 21.34
N LYS A 206 9.75 -13.20 20.12
CA LYS A 206 8.91 -12.13 19.56
C LYS A 206 7.73 -12.65 18.73
N ALA A 207 7.53 -13.96 18.64
CA ALA A 207 6.48 -14.56 17.83
C ALA A 207 5.07 -14.05 18.18
N ARG A 208 4.73 -14.00 19.49
CA ARG A 208 3.41 -13.51 19.94
C ARG A 208 3.18 -12.03 19.58
N GLU A 209 4.22 -11.21 19.68
CA GLU A 209 4.15 -9.79 19.30
C GLU A 209 3.91 -9.64 17.79
N LEU A 210 4.59 -10.45 16.97
CA LEU A 210 4.39 -10.48 15.52
C LEU A 210 3.00 -10.99 15.12
N MET A 211 2.50 -12.05 15.75
CA MET A 211 1.13 -12.53 15.53
C MET A 211 0.11 -11.42 15.82
N THR A 212 0.25 -10.75 16.97
CA THR A 212 -0.61 -9.63 17.37
C THR A 212 -0.53 -8.48 16.36
N HIS A 213 0.67 -8.16 15.87
CA HIS A 213 0.87 -7.14 14.84
C HIS A 213 0.12 -7.48 13.55
N PHE A 214 0.22 -8.71 13.05
CA PHE A 214 -0.47 -9.12 11.83
C PHE A 214 -1.99 -9.17 11.99
N ASP A 215 -2.50 -9.55 13.17
CA ASP A 215 -3.94 -9.54 13.47
C ASP A 215 -4.51 -8.10 13.54
N MET A 216 -3.82 -7.21 14.25
CA MET A 216 -4.31 -5.86 14.53
C MET A 216 -4.01 -4.87 13.41
N GLN A 217 -2.74 -4.80 12.99
CA GLN A 217 -2.25 -3.84 12.00
C GLN A 217 -2.24 -4.46 10.61
N GLY A 218 -1.58 -5.61 10.47
CA GLY A 218 -1.47 -6.33 9.20
C GLY A 218 -0.54 -5.67 8.19
N SER A 219 0.36 -4.77 8.58
CA SER A 219 1.36 -4.17 7.69
C SER A 219 2.62 -5.05 7.59
N PRO A 220 3.39 -4.97 6.48
CA PRO A 220 4.71 -5.62 6.38
C PRO A 220 5.66 -5.10 7.46
N VAL A 221 6.59 -5.95 7.91
CA VAL A 221 7.57 -5.62 8.97
C VAL A 221 8.98 -5.69 8.40
N MET A 222 9.75 -4.61 8.52
CA MET A 222 11.19 -4.65 8.21
C MET A 222 11.93 -5.30 9.40
N ILE A 223 12.84 -6.21 9.09
CA ILE A 223 13.81 -6.75 10.05
C ILE A 223 15.23 -6.42 9.58
N GLY A 224 16.04 -5.88 10.47
CA GLY A 224 17.45 -5.59 10.24
C GLY A 224 18.35 -6.42 11.15
N GLY A 225 19.44 -6.95 10.59
CA GLY A 225 20.48 -7.68 11.32
C GLY A 225 21.85 -7.35 10.74
N GLY A 226 22.59 -6.46 11.41
CA GLY A 226 23.82 -5.89 10.85
C GLY A 226 23.53 -5.09 9.58
N VAL A 227 24.23 -5.42 8.49
CA VAL A 227 24.10 -4.76 7.17
C VAL A 227 23.00 -5.36 6.29
N LEU A 228 22.28 -6.37 6.77
CA LEU A 228 21.23 -7.06 6.01
C LEU A 228 19.86 -6.67 6.55
N ALA A 229 18.91 -6.55 5.62
CA ALA A 229 17.51 -6.33 5.95
C ALA A 229 16.58 -7.18 5.09
N HIS A 230 15.46 -7.59 5.67
CA HIS A 230 14.40 -8.35 5.01
C HIS A 230 13.03 -7.77 5.37
N THR A 231 12.01 -8.17 4.63
CA THR A 231 10.62 -7.84 4.93
C THR A 231 9.85 -9.09 5.33
N ILE A 232 9.40 -9.14 6.58
CA ILE A 232 8.51 -10.18 7.11
C ILE A 232 7.08 -9.83 6.70
N ILE A 233 6.44 -10.78 6.01
CA ILE A 233 5.07 -10.67 5.50
C ILE A 233 4.10 -11.64 6.20
N GLY A 234 4.60 -12.41 7.17
CA GLY A 234 3.79 -13.28 7.99
C GLY A 234 4.61 -14.09 9.00
N ILE A 235 3.90 -14.81 9.85
CA ILE A 235 4.43 -15.72 10.88
C ILE A 235 3.55 -16.97 10.95
N ALA A 236 4.14 -18.12 11.28
CA ALA A 236 3.48 -19.42 11.44
C ALA A 236 3.93 -20.07 12.75
#